data_AF-A0A383ADB4-F1
#
_entry.id   AF-A0A383ADB4-F1
#
_cell.length_a   1.000
_cell.length_b   1.000
_cell.length_c   1.000
_cell.angle_alpha   90.00
_cell.angle_beta   90.00
_cell.angle_gamma   90.00
#
_symmetry.space_group_name_H-M   'P 1'
#
loop_
_entity.id
_entity.type
_entity.pdbx_description
1 polymer ?
#
loop_
_entity_poly.entity_id
_entity_poly.type
_entity_poly.pdbx_seq_one_letter_code
_entity_poly.pdbx_strand_id
1 'polypeptide(L)' 'MEDYAAVSAYLQKLAPVLNSTIVALRNDVARFELKIEGQTAQLVEIIELDERLVFLNQGPAGGRLLYRWQTP' A
#
# COMPACT_ATOMS: atom_id res chain seq x y z
N MET A 1 2.46 -10.06 -14.00
CA MET A 1 3.30 -8.88 -13.70
C MET A 1 2.50 -7.57 -13.79
N GLU A 2 1.28 -7.56 -14.36
CA GLU A 2 0.55 -6.32 -14.59
C GLU A 2 -0.14 -5.73 -13.33
N ASP A 3 -0.46 -6.53 -12.32
CA ASP A 3 -1.23 -6.05 -11.14
C ASP A 3 -0.46 -5.11 -10.20
N TYR A 4 0.87 -5.27 -10.05
CA TYR A 4 1.61 -4.47 -9.07
C TYR A 4 1.93 -3.05 -9.56
N ALA A 5 2.04 -2.83 -10.86
CA ALA A 5 2.18 -1.49 -11.43
C ALA A 5 0.91 -0.67 -11.16
N ALA A 6 -0.26 -1.32 -11.25
CA ALA A 6 -1.54 -0.72 -10.89
C ALA A 6 -1.61 -0.38 -9.39
N VAL A 7 -1.13 -1.26 -8.51
CA VAL A 7 -1.07 -0.99 -7.06
C VAL A 7 -0.15 0.19 -6.74
N SER A 8 1.03 0.25 -7.36
CA SER A 8 1.96 1.37 -7.18
C SER A 8 1.35 2.68 -7.69
N ALA A 9 0.73 2.67 -8.87
CA ALA A 9 0.08 3.85 -9.44
C ALA A 9 -1.15 4.29 -8.61
N TYR A 10 -1.86 3.35 -8.01
CA TYR A 10 -2.96 3.62 -7.08
C TYR A 10 -2.44 4.32 -5.83
N LEU A 11 -1.42 3.75 -5.16
CA LEU A 11 -0.87 4.30 -3.92
C LEU A 11 -0.31 5.73 -4.14
N GLN A 12 0.32 5.99 -5.27
CA GLN A 12 0.82 7.33 -5.63
C GLN A 12 -0.28 8.38 -5.84
N LYS A 13 -1.52 7.98 -6.08
CA LYS A 13 -2.66 8.91 -6.21
C LYS A 13 -3.28 9.27 -4.86
N LEU A 14 -2.97 8.53 -3.81
CA LEU A 14 -3.48 8.81 -2.48
C LEU A 14 -2.73 10.03 -1.92
N ALA A 15 -3.47 11.10 -1.63
CA ALA A 15 -2.94 12.37 -1.13
C ALA A 15 -1.88 12.24 0.00
N PRO A 16 -2.04 11.36 1.01
CA PRO A 16 -1.02 11.23 2.04
C PRO A 16 0.26 10.50 1.61
N VAL A 17 0.33 9.87 0.43
CA VAL A 17 1.51 9.11 -0.04
C VAL A 17 2.45 10.03 -0.83
N LEU A 18 3.61 10.33 -0.26
CA LEU A 18 4.68 11.09 -0.91
C LEU A 18 5.53 10.22 -1.83
N ASN A 19 5.73 8.95 -1.48
CA ASN A 19 6.48 8.00 -2.28
C ASN A 19 6.08 6.56 -1.95
N SER A 20 6.16 5.66 -2.94
CA SER A 20 5.90 4.24 -2.79
C SER A 20 6.98 3.40 -3.48
N THR A 21 7.61 2.49 -2.74
CA THR A 21 8.61 1.57 -3.30
C THR A 21 8.19 0.13 -3.03
N ILE A 22 8.17 -0.71 -4.06
CA ILE A 22 7.99 -2.16 -3.90
C ILE A 22 9.28 -2.75 -3.32
N VAL A 23 9.18 -3.40 -2.16
CA VAL A 23 10.34 -4.04 -1.50
C VAL A 23 10.27 -5.57 -1.53
N ALA A 24 9.09 -6.17 -1.75
CA ALA A 24 8.97 -7.61 -1.99
C ALA A 24 7.65 -7.95 -2.69
N LEU A 25 7.67 -9.03 -3.49
CA LEU A 25 6.50 -9.64 -4.12
C LEU A 25 6.50 -11.15 -3.82
N ARG A 26 5.41 -11.65 -3.23
CA ARG A 26 5.25 -13.07 -2.86
C ARG A 26 3.76 -13.44 -2.93
N ASN A 27 3.39 -14.42 -3.78
CA ASN A 27 2.07 -15.04 -3.79
C ASN A 27 0.91 -14.03 -3.62
N ASP A 28 0.82 -13.07 -4.54
CA ASP A 28 -0.22 -12.01 -4.59
C ASP A 28 -0.18 -10.97 -3.46
N VAL A 29 0.83 -11.06 -2.59
CA VAL A 29 1.13 -10.06 -1.56
C VAL A 29 2.29 -9.19 -2.02
N ALA A 30 2.04 -7.88 -2.02
CA ALA A 30 3.04 -6.87 -2.33
C ALA A 30 3.40 -6.10 -1.05
N ARG A 31 4.70 -6.10 -0.74
CA ARG A 31 5.24 -5.31 0.37
C ARG A 31 5.72 -3.99 -0.16
N PHE A 32 5.19 -2.91 0.42
CA PHE A 32 5.57 -1.56 0.07
C PHE A 32 6.27 -0.89 1.25
N GLU A 33 7.26 -0.08 0.91
CA GLU A 33 7.75 0.97 1.79
C GLU A 33 7.10 2.27 1.33
N LEU A 34 6.32 2.89 2.21
CA LEU A 34 5.59 4.11 1.91
C LEU A 34 6.20 5.26 2.69
N LYS A 35 6.52 6.32 1.97
CA LYS A 35 6.75 7.62 2.59
C LYS A 35 5.42 8.34 2.59
N ILE A 36 4.92 8.64 3.78
CA ILE A 36 3.63 9.28 4.00
C ILE A 36 3.82 10.63 4.68
N GLU A 37 2.96 11.57 4.31
CA GLU A 37 2.75 12.81 5.02
C GLU A 37 1.54 12.64 5.95
N GLY A 38 1.68 13.05 7.21
CA GLY A 38 0.62 12.88 8.21
C GLY A 38 0.64 11.51 8.89
N GLN A 39 -0.54 11.00 9.24
CA GLN A 39 -0.68 9.79 10.07
C GLN A 39 -0.97 8.55 9.21
N THR A 40 -0.28 7.44 9.49
CA THR A 40 -0.50 6.15 8.81
C THR A 40 -1.95 5.68 8.89
N ALA A 41 -2.64 5.94 10.02
CA ALA A 41 -4.03 5.54 10.22
C ALA A 41 -4.97 6.13 9.16
N GLN A 42 -4.77 7.39 8.77
CA GLN A 42 -5.57 8.05 7.73
C GLN A 42 -5.39 7.37 6.37
N LEU A 43 -4.18 6.95 6.04
CA LEU A 43 -3.93 6.20 4.80
C LEU A 43 -4.64 4.84 4.84
N VAL A 44 -4.57 4.13 5.96
CA VAL A 44 -5.23 2.83 6.12
C VAL A 44 -6.74 2.98 5.97
N GLU A 45 -7.35 3.98 6.59
CA GLU A 45 -8.79 4.27 6.44
C GLU A 45 -9.18 4.51 4.97
N ILE A 46 -8.42 5.31 4.22
CA ILE A 46 -8.69 5.56 2.80
C ILE A 46 -8.61 4.26 1.98
N ILE A 47 -7.60 3.42 2.27
CA ILE A 47 -7.40 2.16 1.57
C ILE A 47 -8.54 1.18 1.85
N GLU A 48 -8.98 1.07 3.10
CA GLU A 48 -10.09 0.21 3.50
C GLU A 48 -11.42 0.68 2.89
N LEU A 49 -11.63 1.99 2.74
CA LEU A 49 -12.82 2.56 2.10
C LEU A 49 -12.91 2.30 0.59
N ASP A 50 -11.78 2.22 -0.13
CA ASP A 50 -11.78 1.97 -1.58
C ASP A 50 -11.88 0.46 -1.91
N GLU A 51 -11.72 -0.43 -0.91
CA GLU A 51 -11.87 -1.90 -1.02
C GLU A 51 -10.99 -2.59 -2.09
N ARG A 52 -10.05 -1.87 -2.71
CA ARG A 52 -9.12 -2.42 -3.72
C ARG A 52 -7.92 -3.14 -3.12
N LEU A 53 -7.58 -2.80 -1.89
CA LEU A 53 -6.40 -3.27 -1.19
C LEU A 53 -6.77 -3.66 0.24
N VAL A 54 -6.29 -4.81 0.66
CA VAL A 54 -6.38 -5.24 2.07
C VAL A 54 -5.07 -4.92 2.76
N PHE A 55 -5.14 -4.10 3.79
CA PHE A 55 -4.01 -3.88 4.70
C PHE A 55 -3.77 -5.15 5.53
N LEU A 56 -2.55 -5.67 5.49
CA LEU A 56 -2.19 -6.91 6.19
C LEU A 56 -1.43 -6.65 7.48
N ASN A 57 -0.40 -5.80 7.44
CA ASN A 57 0.43 -5.50 8.60
C ASN A 57 1.33 -4.28 8.39
N GLN A 58 1.74 -3.66 9.49
CA GLN A 58 2.79 -2.65 9.55
C GLN A 58 4.09 -3.27 10.07
N GLY A 59 5.21 -2.99 9.41
CA GLY A 59 6.53 -3.39 9.86
C GLY A 59 6.98 -2.62 11.11
N PRO A 60 7.95 -3.17 11.88
CA PRO A 60 8.36 -2.65 13.18
C PRO A 60 8.96 -1.22 13.16
N ALA A 61 9.29 -0.67 11.99
CA ALA A 61 9.86 0.67 11.83
C ALA A 61 8.86 1.73 11.33
N GLY A 62 7.56 1.44 11.31
CA GLY A 62 6.50 2.41 10.96
C GLY A 62 6.41 2.82 9.47
N GLY A 63 7.47 2.63 8.68
CA GLY A 63 7.50 2.99 7.26
C GLY A 63 7.18 1.86 6.28
N ARG A 64 6.99 0.62 6.75
CA ARG A 64 6.72 -0.54 5.89
C ARG A 64 5.29 -1.01 6.07
N LEU A 65 4.54 -1.04 4.98
CA LEU A 65 3.14 -1.43 4.98
C LEU A 65 2.96 -2.57 3.99
N LEU A 66 2.29 -3.63 4.45
CA LEU A 66 2.06 -4.83 3.67
C LEU A 66 0.62 -4.82 3.18
N TYR A 67 0.45 -4.96 1.86
CA TYR A 67 -0.88 -4.97 1.26
C TYR A 67 -1.07 -6.16 0.34
N ARG A 68 -2.33 -6.59 0.20
CA ARG A 68 -2.77 -7.56 -0.80
C ARG A 68 -3.78 -6.92 -1.72
N TRP A 69 -3.56 -7.03 -3.02
CA TRP A 69 -4.52 -6.58 -4.03
C TRP A 69 -5.74 -7.48 -4.01
N GLN A 70 -6.93 -6.89 -4.01
CA GLN A 70 -8.16 -7.60 -4.32
C GLN A 70 -8.42 -7.43 -5.81
N THR A 71 -8.05 -8.45 -6.58
CA THR A 71 -8.60 -8.62 -7.92
C THR A 71 -10.10 -8.89 -7.78
N PRO A 72 -10.96 -8.24 -8.59
CA PRO A 72 -12.37 -8.59 -8.66
C PRO A 72 -12.59 -10.03 -9.13
#